data_AF-A0A1I3WYF3-F1
#
_entry.id   AF-A0A1I3WYF3-F1
#
_cell.length_a   1.000
_cell.length_b   1.000
_cell.length_c   1.000
_cell.angle_alpha   90.00
_cell.angle_beta   90.00
_cell.angle_gamma   90.00
#
_symmetry.space_group_name_H-M   'P 1'
#
loop_
_entity.id
_entity.type
_entity.pdbx_description
1 polymer ?
#
loop_
_entity_poly.entity_id
_entity_poly.type
_entity_poly.pdbx_seq_one_letter_code
_entity_poly.pdbx_strand_id
1 'polypeptide(L)'
;MWGLPGAGRIAALSLGVSAAVVVVLVTLGLTAPTGTHPFFYLGLAFLSGGAASLLFGGVGVVVARDRTPTIPALDADFFAGVRRLVLAMWWCALVTNALGILITLSIADGAGGDAPLPAPRLAATFVAAVVTMATATTTSVSMRRILPRG
;
A
#
# COMPACT_ATOMS: atom_id res chain seq x y z
N MET A 1 23.80 18.24 0.54
CA MET A 1 22.36 17.92 0.35
C MET A 1 22.15 16.89 -0.78
N TRP A 2 22.77 15.70 -0.72
CA TRP A 2 22.84 14.76 -1.85
C TRP A 2 21.78 13.62 -1.84
N GLY A 3 20.79 13.63 -0.92
CA GLY A 3 19.82 12.53 -0.77
C GLY A 3 18.40 12.77 -1.34
N LEU A 4 18.04 14.01 -1.68
CA LEU A 4 16.65 14.40 -2.00
C LEU A 4 16.10 13.96 -3.38
N PRO A 5 16.89 13.78 -4.47
CA PRO A 5 16.31 13.39 -5.76
C PRO A 5 15.78 11.93 -5.77
N GLY A 6 16.35 11.06 -4.93
CA GLY A 6 15.87 9.68 -4.76
C GLY A 6 14.51 9.61 -4.08
N ALA A 7 14.27 10.45 -3.07
CA ALA A 7 13.01 10.51 -2.34
C ALA A 7 11.81 10.89 -3.24
N GLY A 8 12.02 11.81 -4.19
CA GLY A 8 10.98 12.21 -5.15
C GLY A 8 10.54 11.07 -6.08
N ARG A 9 11.48 10.26 -6.58
CA ARG A 9 11.15 9.10 -7.42
C ARG A 9 10.41 8.03 -6.64
N ILE A 10 10.82 7.78 -5.40
CA ILE A 10 10.17 6.81 -4.51
C ILE A 10 8.74 7.26 -4.23
N ALA A 11 8.52 8.52 -3.86
CA ALA A 11 7.19 9.07 -3.61
C ALA A 11 6.28 8.95 -4.85
N ALA A 12 6.77 9.33 -6.02
CA ALA A 12 6.01 9.21 -7.27
C ALA A 12 5.63 7.75 -7.57
N LEU A 13 6.55 6.82 -7.33
CA LEU A 13 6.31 5.39 -7.51
C LEU A 13 5.27 4.86 -6.49
N SER A 14 5.38 5.21 -5.20
CA SER A 14 4.39 4.83 -4.19
C SER A 14 2.99 5.37 -4.50
N LEU A 15 2.89 6.64 -4.89
CA LEU A 15 1.62 7.29 -5.25
C LEU A 15 1.01 6.69 -6.53
N GLY A 16 1.84 6.51 -7.57
CA GLY A 16 1.40 5.93 -8.84
C GLY A 16 0.94 4.49 -8.71
N VAL A 17 1.70 3.66 -7.99
CA VAL A 17 1.31 2.27 -7.71
C VAL A 17 0.04 2.22 -6.86
N SER A 18 -0.07 3.05 -5.84
CA SER A 18 -1.28 3.11 -5.02
C SER A 18 -2.51 3.43 -5.86
N ALA A 19 -2.44 4.48 -6.69
CA ALA A 19 -3.54 4.87 -7.58
C ALA A 19 -3.90 3.74 -8.56
N ALA A 20 -2.91 3.11 -9.19
CA ALA A 20 -3.14 2.00 -10.11
C ALA A 20 -3.82 0.81 -9.42
N VAL A 21 -3.36 0.44 -8.21
CA VAL A 21 -3.96 -0.65 -7.43
C VAL A 21 -5.40 -0.31 -7.05
N VAL A 22 -5.68 0.91 -6.59
CA VAL A 22 -7.04 1.34 -6.26
C VAL A 22 -7.96 1.23 -7.49
N VAL A 23 -7.51 1.70 -8.66
CA VAL A 23 -8.28 1.58 -9.91
C VAL A 23 -8.57 0.12 -10.25
N VAL A 24 -7.58 -0.77 -10.11
CA VAL A 24 -7.77 -2.21 -10.34
C VAL A 24 -8.79 -2.80 -9.37
N LEU A 25 -8.68 -2.52 -8.06
CA LEU A 25 -9.58 -3.05 -7.04
C LEU A 25 -11.03 -2.53 -7.21
N VAL A 26 -11.21 -1.25 -7.54
CA VAL A 26 -12.52 -0.68 -7.85
C VAL A 26 -13.10 -1.35 -9.09
N THR A 27 -12.31 -1.53 -10.15
CA THR A 27 -12.75 -2.21 -11.37
C THR A 27 -13.17 -3.65 -11.09
N LEU A 28 -12.44 -4.37 -10.23
CA LEU A 28 -12.80 -5.72 -9.81
C LEU A 28 -14.13 -5.76 -9.04
N GLY A 29 -14.37 -4.78 -8.17
CA GLY A 29 -15.64 -4.65 -7.44
C GLY A 29 -16.81 -4.36 -8.37
N LEU A 30 -16.65 -3.42 -9.31
CA LEU A 30 -17.70 -3.02 -10.26
C LEU A 30 -18.02 -4.12 -11.29
N THR A 31 -17.04 -4.93 -11.64
CA THR A 31 -17.19 -6.01 -12.62
C THR A 31 -17.49 -7.37 -11.97
N ALA A 32 -17.76 -7.42 -10.66
CA ALA A 32 -18.11 -8.65 -9.98
C ALA A 32 -19.46 -9.21 -10.48
N PRO A 33 -19.58 -10.51 -10.77
CA PRO A 33 -20.78 -11.13 -11.28
C PRO A 33 -21.84 -11.15 -10.18
N THR A 34 -23.09 -11.16 -10.61
CA THR A 34 -24.23 -11.40 -9.75
C THR A 34 -24.08 -12.74 -9.02
N GLY A 35 -24.24 -12.76 -7.71
CA GLY A 35 -24.00 -13.94 -6.87
C GLY A 35 -22.57 -14.08 -6.33
N THR A 36 -21.76 -13.02 -6.38
CA THR A 36 -20.45 -13.00 -5.71
C THR A 36 -20.64 -12.89 -4.19
N HIS A 37 -19.93 -13.73 -3.43
CA HIS A 37 -19.98 -13.74 -1.97
C HIS A 37 -19.66 -12.34 -1.38
N PRO A 38 -20.43 -11.81 -0.41
CA PRO A 38 -20.24 -10.46 0.14
C PRO A 38 -18.84 -10.22 0.75
N PHE A 39 -18.24 -11.25 1.34
CA PHE A 39 -16.83 -11.21 1.79
C PHE A 39 -15.82 -10.87 0.69
N PHE A 40 -16.15 -10.99 -0.60
CA PHE A 40 -15.29 -10.51 -1.67
C PHE A 40 -15.04 -9.01 -1.57
N TYR A 41 -16.09 -8.22 -1.33
CA TYR A 41 -15.97 -6.78 -1.14
C TYR A 41 -15.21 -6.44 0.14
N LEU A 42 -15.36 -7.26 1.19
CA LEU A 42 -14.55 -7.12 2.41
C LEU A 42 -13.06 -7.36 2.11
N GLY A 43 -12.73 -8.41 1.34
CA GLY A 43 -11.37 -8.69 0.89
C GLY A 43 -10.79 -7.54 0.07
N LEU A 44 -11.57 -6.98 -0.87
CA LEU A 44 -11.18 -5.79 -1.64
C LEU A 44 -10.97 -4.56 -0.74
N ALA A 45 -11.81 -4.37 0.29
CA ALA A 45 -11.65 -3.28 1.25
C ALA A 45 -10.33 -3.41 2.02
N PHE A 46 -9.98 -4.60 2.48
CA PHE A 46 -8.69 -4.86 3.13
C PHE A 46 -7.51 -4.61 2.17
N LEU A 47 -7.56 -5.09 0.93
CA LEU A 47 -6.53 -4.80 -0.07
C LEU A 47 -6.41 -3.29 -0.37
N SER A 48 -7.53 -2.58 -0.39
CA SER A 48 -7.54 -1.12 -0.56
C SER A 48 -6.90 -0.40 0.63
N GLY A 49 -7.00 -0.96 1.85
CA GLY A 49 -6.27 -0.48 3.03
C GLY A 49 -4.76 -0.58 2.84
N GLY A 50 -4.28 -1.62 2.17
CA GLY A 50 -2.87 -1.76 1.80
C GLY A 50 -2.43 -0.67 0.81
N ALA A 51 -3.24 -0.41 -0.22
CA ALA A 51 -2.99 0.67 -1.17
C ALA A 51 -3.03 2.06 -0.53
N ALA A 52 -3.97 2.30 0.39
CA ALA A 52 -4.06 3.54 1.16
C ALA A 52 -2.84 3.75 2.06
N SER A 53 -2.36 2.69 2.71
CA SER A 53 -1.13 2.74 3.51
C SER A 53 0.08 3.15 2.66
N LEU A 54 0.17 2.64 1.43
CA LEU A 54 1.18 3.04 0.46
C LEU A 54 1.06 4.52 0.08
N LEU A 55 -0.17 5.02 -0.10
CA LEU A 55 -0.47 6.42 -0.40
C LEU A 55 0.01 7.33 0.73
N PHE A 56 -0.38 7.06 1.97
CA PHE A 56 0.05 7.83 3.13
C PHE A 56 1.56 7.76 3.35
N GLY A 57 2.19 6.61 3.10
CA GLY A 57 3.64 6.47 3.09
C GLY A 57 4.30 7.38 2.04
N GLY A 58 3.75 7.41 0.82
CA GLY A 58 4.20 8.29 -0.26
C GLY A 58 4.05 9.77 0.07
N VAL A 59 2.91 10.19 0.63
CA VAL A 59 2.67 11.56 1.08
C VAL A 59 3.68 11.96 2.16
N GLY A 60 3.95 11.09 3.14
CA GLY A 60 4.98 11.34 4.16
C GLY A 60 6.37 11.57 3.56
N VAL A 61 6.71 10.87 2.47
CA VAL A 61 7.97 11.06 1.73
C VAL A 61 8.00 12.42 1.02
N VAL A 62 6.90 12.83 0.37
CA VAL A 62 6.80 14.15 -0.29
C VAL A 62 6.98 15.27 0.73
N VAL A 63 6.24 15.21 1.85
CA VAL A 63 6.34 16.22 2.92
C VAL A 63 7.76 16.28 3.48
N ALA A 64 8.44 15.14 3.61
CA ALA A 64 9.83 15.11 4.06
C ALA A 64 10.81 15.71 3.05
N ARG A 65 10.54 15.58 1.75
CA ARG A 65 11.35 16.13 0.67
C ARG A 65 11.22 17.66 0.58
N ASP A 66 9.99 18.17 0.70
CA ASP A 66 9.69 19.59 0.47
C ASP A 66 9.92 20.46 1.71
N ARG A 67 10.30 19.85 2.85
CA ARG A 67 10.61 20.58 4.08
C ARG A 67 11.91 21.37 3.95
N THR A 68 11.82 22.68 4.14
CA THR A 68 12.98 23.56 4.30
C THR A 68 13.59 23.39 5.69
N PRO A 69 14.91 23.15 5.82
CA PRO A 69 15.57 23.05 7.11
C PRO A 69 15.41 24.36 7.87
N THR A 70 15.03 24.29 9.14
CA THR A 70 14.87 25.49 9.99
C THR A 70 15.72 25.39 11.25
N ILE A 71 15.50 24.35 12.05
CA ILE A 71 16.17 24.16 13.34
C ILE A 71 16.63 22.70 13.43
N PRO A 72 17.94 22.42 13.64
CA PRO A 72 18.48 21.06 13.62
C PRO A 72 17.77 20.07 14.55
N ALA A 73 17.38 20.52 15.76
CA ALA A 73 16.66 19.69 16.72
C ALA A 73 15.24 19.32 16.23
N LEU A 74 14.48 20.28 15.70
CA LEU A 74 13.15 20.02 15.14
C LEU A 74 13.21 19.13 13.90
N ASP A 75 14.24 19.31 13.07
CA ASP A 75 14.39 18.54 11.85
C ASP A 75 14.73 17.07 12.16
N ALA A 76 15.54 16.81 13.19
CA ALA A 76 15.82 15.44 13.67
C ALA A 76 14.55 14.72 14.15
N ASP A 77 13.73 15.38 14.97
CA ASP A 77 12.45 14.83 15.47
C ASP A 77 11.47 14.58 14.32
N PHE A 78 11.38 15.52 13.38
CA PHE A 78 10.53 15.37 12.21
C PHE A 78 10.94 14.16 11.35
N PHE A 79 12.23 14.01 11.02
CA PHE A 79 12.69 12.87 10.23
C PHE A 79 12.56 11.54 10.97
N ALA A 80 12.71 11.53 12.30
CA ALA A 80 12.40 10.37 13.13
C ALA A 80 10.89 10.02 13.06
N GLY A 81 10.02 11.03 13.09
CA GLY A 81 8.58 10.90 12.90
C GLY A 81 8.22 10.31 11.53
N VAL A 82 8.79 10.83 10.45
CA VAL A 82 8.60 10.29 9.08
C VAL A 82 9.04 8.84 9.00
N ARG A 83 10.18 8.48 9.60
CA ARG A 83 10.66 7.09 9.62
C ARG A 83 9.71 6.15 10.36
N ARG A 84 9.15 6.59 11.48
CA ARG A 84 8.12 5.84 12.24
C ARG A 84 6.83 5.70 11.43
N LEU A 85 6.39 6.78 10.78
CA LEU A 85 5.21 6.78 9.92
C LEU A 85 5.36 5.77 8.77
N VAL A 86 6.46 5.82 8.02
CA VAL A 86 6.72 4.91 6.89
C VAL A 86 6.76 3.45 7.37
N LEU A 87 7.32 3.19 8.54
CA LEU A 87 7.33 1.84 9.13
C LEU A 87 5.94 1.37 9.57
N ALA A 88 5.15 2.25 10.20
CA ALA A 88 3.78 1.94 10.60
C ALA A 88 2.90 1.65 9.39
N MET A 89 3.03 2.46 8.32
CA MET A 89 2.30 2.24 7.06
C MET A 89 2.74 0.95 6.36
N TRP A 90 4.02 0.59 6.42
CA TRP A 90 4.49 -0.70 5.90
C TRP A 90 3.85 -1.89 6.65
N TRP A 91 3.79 -1.84 7.99
CA TRP A 91 3.12 -2.86 8.78
C TRP A 91 1.62 -2.92 8.50
N CYS A 92 0.98 -1.76 8.39
CA CYS A 92 -0.44 -1.68 8.04
C CYS A 92 -0.70 -2.31 6.67
N ALA A 93 0.13 -2.02 5.66
CA ALA A 93 0.04 -2.65 4.34
C ALA A 93 0.21 -4.16 4.40
N LEU A 94 1.15 -4.65 5.22
CA LEU A 94 1.38 -6.09 5.39
C LEU A 94 0.15 -6.80 5.97
N VAL A 95 -0.38 -6.29 7.08
CA VAL A 95 -1.52 -6.91 7.77
C VAL A 95 -2.78 -6.85 6.91
N THR A 96 -3.07 -5.70 6.33
CA THR A 96 -4.28 -5.50 5.51
C THR A 96 -4.24 -6.31 4.22
N ASN A 97 -3.10 -6.38 3.52
CA ASN A 97 -2.97 -7.24 2.35
C ASN A 97 -3.07 -8.72 2.70
N ALA A 98 -2.43 -9.17 3.78
CA ALA A 98 -2.51 -10.57 4.22
C ALA A 98 -3.95 -10.98 4.54
N LEU A 99 -4.67 -10.15 5.30
CA LEU A 99 -6.09 -10.38 5.60
C LEU A 99 -6.96 -10.35 4.33
N GLY A 100 -6.76 -9.37 3.46
CA GLY A 100 -7.50 -9.28 2.19
C GLY A 100 -7.34 -10.55 1.34
N ILE A 101 -6.11 -11.05 1.21
CA ILE A 101 -5.83 -12.30 0.49
C ILE A 101 -6.46 -13.51 1.17
N LEU A 102 -6.31 -13.66 2.49
CA LEU A 102 -6.91 -14.78 3.24
C LEU A 102 -8.43 -14.80 3.08
N ILE A 103 -9.08 -13.63 3.16
CA ILE A 103 -10.51 -13.51 2.92
C ILE A 103 -10.84 -13.95 1.49
N THR A 104 -10.16 -13.42 0.46
CA THR A 104 -10.44 -13.83 -0.93
C THR A 104 -10.19 -15.33 -1.20
N LEU A 105 -9.20 -15.94 -0.55
CA LEU A 105 -8.93 -17.37 -0.65
C LEU A 105 -10.02 -18.20 0.02
N SER A 106 -10.51 -17.77 1.18
CA SER A 106 -11.55 -18.50 1.93
C SER A 106 -12.87 -18.66 1.16
N ILE A 107 -13.12 -17.79 0.17
CA ILE A 107 -14.31 -17.82 -0.69
C ILE A 107 -14.01 -18.23 -2.14
N ALA A 108 -12.77 -18.58 -2.45
CA ALA A 108 -12.33 -18.88 -3.83
C ALA A 108 -13.14 -20.02 -4.46
N ASP A 109 -13.41 -21.07 -3.68
CA ASP A 109 -14.10 -22.29 -4.13
C ASP A 109 -15.63 -22.23 -4.01
N GLY A 110 -16.21 -21.05 -3.76
CA GLY A 110 -17.67 -20.91 -3.59
C GLY A 110 -18.17 -21.36 -2.21
N ALA A 111 -17.39 -21.06 -1.16
CA ALA A 111 -17.78 -21.35 0.22
C ALA A 111 -19.17 -20.74 0.53
N GLY A 112 -20.05 -21.52 1.14
CA GLY A 112 -21.41 -21.08 1.48
C GLY A 112 -22.45 -21.23 0.37
N GLY A 113 -22.12 -21.86 -0.76
CA GLY A 113 -23.06 -22.14 -1.86
C GLY A 113 -23.10 -21.07 -2.96
N ASP A 114 -22.21 -20.07 -2.88
CA ASP A 114 -22.06 -19.03 -3.89
C ASP A 114 -21.21 -19.50 -5.08
N ALA A 115 -21.29 -18.77 -6.19
CA ALA A 115 -20.47 -19.07 -7.36
C ALA A 115 -18.97 -18.87 -7.05
N PRO A 116 -18.10 -19.80 -7.46
CA PRO A 116 -16.66 -19.68 -7.23
C PRO A 116 -16.09 -18.45 -7.94
N LEU A 117 -15.06 -17.87 -7.34
CA LEU A 117 -14.39 -16.71 -7.91
C LEU A 117 -13.61 -17.14 -9.17
N PRO A 118 -13.78 -16.43 -10.30
CA PRO A 118 -13.04 -16.77 -11.51
C PRO A 118 -11.54 -16.53 -11.28
N ALA A 119 -10.73 -17.49 -11.72
CA ALA A 119 -9.26 -17.46 -11.67
C ALA A 119 -8.63 -16.10 -12.04
N PRO A 120 -9.05 -15.38 -13.11
CA PRO A 120 -8.47 -14.07 -13.43
C PRO A 120 -8.67 -13.01 -12.34
N ARG A 121 -9.77 -13.04 -11.56
CA ARG A 121 -9.96 -12.09 -10.46
C ARG A 121 -9.08 -12.42 -9.27
N LEU A 122 -8.95 -13.71 -8.94
CA LEU A 122 -8.00 -14.15 -7.91
C LEU A 122 -6.57 -13.76 -8.30
N ALA A 123 -6.17 -14.01 -9.54
CA ALA A 123 -4.86 -13.57 -10.02
C ALA A 123 -4.67 -12.06 -9.88
N ALA A 124 -5.69 -11.26 -10.24
CA ALA A 124 -5.62 -9.81 -10.10
C ALA A 124 -5.51 -9.33 -8.65
N THR A 125 -6.23 -9.93 -7.70
CA THR A 125 -6.11 -9.58 -6.27
C THR A 125 -4.74 -9.95 -5.71
N PHE A 126 -4.19 -11.11 -6.10
CA PHE A 126 -2.83 -11.52 -5.74
C PHE A 126 -1.78 -10.57 -6.31
N VAL A 127 -1.86 -10.23 -7.60
CA VAL A 127 -0.92 -9.31 -8.24
C VAL A 127 -0.98 -7.94 -7.57
N ALA A 128 -2.18 -7.42 -7.28
CA ALA A 128 -2.36 -6.16 -6.57
C ALA A 128 -1.69 -6.17 -5.19
N ALA A 129 -1.87 -7.25 -4.41
CA ALA A 129 -1.23 -7.40 -3.10
C ALA A 129 0.30 -7.46 -3.20
N VAL A 130 0.84 -8.26 -4.13
CA VAL A 130 2.29 -8.41 -4.34
C VAL A 130 2.93 -7.09 -4.76
N VAL A 131 2.33 -6.40 -5.73
CA VAL A 131 2.83 -5.09 -6.22
C VAL A 131 2.81 -4.06 -5.09
N THR A 132 1.74 -4.02 -4.30
CA THR A 132 1.62 -3.13 -3.14
C THR A 132 2.71 -3.43 -2.12
N MET A 133 2.92 -4.70 -1.78
CA MET A 133 3.92 -5.13 -0.79
C MET A 133 5.36 -4.89 -1.25
N ALA A 134 5.68 -5.18 -2.51
CA ALA A 134 6.99 -4.91 -3.10
C ALA A 134 7.30 -3.40 -3.05
N THR A 135 6.30 -2.57 -3.37
CA THR A 135 6.44 -1.12 -3.37
C THR A 135 6.56 -0.56 -1.96
N ALA A 136 5.76 -1.03 -1.02
CA ALA A 136 5.82 -0.62 0.38
C ALA A 136 7.20 -0.96 0.98
N THR A 137 7.71 -2.15 0.70
CA THR A 137 9.02 -2.61 1.17
C THR A 137 10.15 -1.77 0.59
N THR A 138 10.11 -1.52 -0.72
CA THR A 138 11.09 -0.66 -1.40
C THR A 138 11.10 0.76 -0.82
N THR A 139 9.91 1.33 -0.58
CA THR A 139 9.74 2.65 0.02
C THR A 139 10.33 2.69 1.43
N SER A 140 9.99 1.71 2.27
CA SER A 140 10.47 1.61 3.65
C SER A 140 12.00 1.45 3.74
N VAL A 141 12.57 0.54 2.95
CA VAL A 141 14.03 0.32 2.90
C VAL A 141 14.76 1.56 2.40
N SER A 142 14.26 2.19 1.34
CA SER A 142 14.91 3.36 0.76
C SER A 142 14.85 4.57 1.68
N MET A 143 13.70 4.84 2.31
CA MET A 143 13.57 5.94 3.26
C MET A 143 14.47 5.77 4.49
N ARG A 144 14.65 4.54 4.98
CA ARG A 144 15.60 4.24 6.07
C ARG A 144 17.07 4.48 5.71
N ARG A 145 17.40 4.46 4.42
CA ARG A 145 18.75 4.72 3.89
C ARG A 145 18.97 6.20 3.58
N ILE A 146 17.94 6.89 3.09
CA ILE A 146 18.02 8.27 2.61
C ILE A 146 17.85 9.28 3.76
N LEU A 147 16.99 9.00 4.73
CA LEU A 147 16.73 9.93 5.82
C LEU A 147 17.92 10.04 6.78
N PRO A 148 18.28 11.26 7.24
CA PRO A 148 19.32 11.46 8.23
C PRO A 148 19.05 10.65 9.50
N ARG A 149 20.12 10.09 10.06
CA ARG A 149 20.12 9.57 11.43
C ARG A 149 20.72 10.69 12.28
N GLY A 150 19.88 11.30 13.12
CA GLY A 150 20.34 12.29 14.10
C GLY A 150 21.43 11.73 14.99
#